data_AF-A0A7S1VQU4-F1
#
_entry.id   AF-A0A7S1VQU4-F1
#
_cell.length_a   1.000
_cell.length_b   1.000
_cell.length_c   1.000
_cell.angle_alpha   90.00
_cell.angle_beta   90.00
_cell.angle_gamma   90.00
#
_symmetry.space_group_name_H-M   'P 1'
#
loop_
_entity.id
_entity.type
_entity.pdbx_description
1 polymer ?
#
loop_
_entity_poly.entity_id
_entity_poly.type
_entity_poly.pdbx_seq_one_letter_code
_entity_poly.pdbx_strand_id
1 'polypeptide(L)'
;DALRFTVTQRGDDCAAFCHLNTLTCWGEPVGLRHLEQTLQERLKSAPEGSYTKRLFDDEQLLRDKLVEEAQELSEATEKDEVAGELADVLYFAMVRATKAGVSIDDAVAELDRRTRKVTRRPGDSKAFRIAAGNAILSKKE
;
A
#
# COMPACT_ATOMS: atom_id res chain seq x y z
N ASP A 1 11.29 -33.52 -6.30
CA ASP A 1 11.88 -33.88 -5.00
C ASP A 1 12.40 -32.64 -4.25
N ALA A 2 11.57 -31.59 -4.13
CA ALA A 2 11.94 -30.36 -3.42
C ALA A 2 10.76 -29.84 -2.59
N LEU A 3 11.07 -29.15 -1.49
CA LEU A 3 10.11 -28.43 -0.64
C LEU A 3 10.30 -26.93 -0.81
N ARG A 4 9.18 -26.19 -0.85
CA ARG A 4 9.16 -24.72 -0.85
C ARG A 4 8.45 -24.23 0.40
N PHE A 5 9.13 -23.38 1.16
CA PHE A 5 8.54 -22.68 2.30
C PHE A 5 8.29 -21.22 1.94
N THR A 6 7.17 -20.69 2.42
CA THR A 6 6.88 -19.25 2.40
C THR A 6 6.90 -18.77 3.85
N VAL A 7 7.73 -17.77 4.14
CA VAL A 7 7.98 -17.30 5.51
C VAL A 7 7.77 -15.80 5.59
N THR A 8 7.26 -15.35 6.73
CA THR A 8 7.26 -13.94 7.13
C THR A 8 8.47 -13.70 8.02
N GLN A 9 9.37 -12.83 7.58
CA GLN A 9 10.57 -12.47 8.34
C GLN A 9 10.16 -11.52 9.47
N ARG A 10 10.56 -11.81 10.71
CA ARG A 10 10.32 -10.96 11.88
C ARG A 10 11.66 -10.73 12.58
N GLY A 11 11.90 -9.49 13.03
CA GLY A 11 13.07 -9.13 13.82
C GLY A 11 12.83 -7.81 14.55
N ASP A 12 13.42 -7.67 15.73
CA ASP A 12 13.25 -6.48 16.58
C ASP A 12 14.04 -5.27 16.03
N ASP A 13 15.24 -5.53 15.47
CA ASP A 13 16.12 -4.50 14.90
C ASP A 13 16.00 -4.39 13.36
N CYS A 14 15.90 -5.53 12.67
CA CYS A 14 15.68 -5.62 11.23
C CYS A 14 14.91 -6.89 10.87
N ALA A 15 13.84 -6.77 10.08
CA ALA A 15 13.11 -7.91 9.54
C ALA A 15 13.82 -8.46 8.29
N ALA A 16 15.05 -8.97 8.46
CA ALA A 16 15.89 -9.48 7.38
C ALA A 16 16.32 -10.93 7.60
N PHE A 17 16.38 -11.70 6.53
CA PHE A 17 16.80 -13.10 6.52
C PHE A 17 18.31 -13.25 6.27
N CYS A 18 18.88 -12.39 5.43
CA CYS A 18 20.28 -12.49 5.05
C CYS A 18 21.17 -12.01 6.20
N HIS A 19 22.32 -12.67 6.38
CA HIS A 19 23.37 -12.27 7.33
C HIS A 19 23.96 -10.86 7.06
N LEU A 20 23.60 -10.24 5.94
CA LEU A 20 23.95 -8.87 5.58
C LEU A 20 22.83 -7.86 5.91
N ASN A 21 21.83 -8.25 6.70
CA ASN A 21 20.65 -7.45 7.03
C ASN A 21 19.81 -7.04 5.80
N THR A 22 19.71 -7.92 4.81
CA THR A 22 18.86 -7.76 3.62
C THR A 22 17.74 -8.81 3.57
N LEU A 23 16.64 -8.50 2.87
CA LEU A 23 15.48 -9.41 2.74
C LEU A 23 15.79 -10.70 1.96
N THR A 24 16.85 -10.70 1.16
CA THR A 24 17.25 -11.81 0.27
C THR A 24 18.76 -11.96 0.22
N CYS A 25 19.24 -13.20 0.03
CA CYS A 25 20.65 -13.49 -0.23
C CYS A 25 21.07 -13.19 -1.68
N TRP A 26 20.12 -12.91 -2.57
CA TRP A 26 20.34 -12.88 -4.03
C TRP A 26 20.08 -11.51 -4.65
N GLY A 27 20.78 -10.48 -4.17
CA GLY A 27 20.73 -9.13 -4.73
C GLY A 27 19.67 -8.23 -4.11
N GLU A 28 19.17 -7.27 -4.91
CA GLU A 28 18.19 -6.30 -4.44
C GLU A 28 16.81 -6.95 -4.26
N PRO A 29 16.16 -6.76 -3.09
CA PRO A 29 14.83 -7.29 -2.88
C PRO A 29 13.80 -6.54 -3.75
N VAL A 30 12.72 -7.23 -4.09
CA VAL A 30 11.67 -6.70 -4.97
C VAL A 30 10.27 -6.94 -4.38
N GLY A 31 9.27 -6.27 -4.94
CA GLY A 31 7.87 -6.44 -4.57
C GLY A 31 7.46 -5.68 -3.30
N LEU A 32 6.24 -5.97 -2.82
CA LEU A 32 5.59 -5.18 -1.77
C LEU A 32 6.37 -5.15 -0.45
N ARG A 33 7.06 -6.24 -0.08
CA ARG A 33 7.89 -6.26 1.14
C ARG A 33 9.06 -5.29 1.07
N HIS A 34 9.72 -5.23 -0.08
CA HIS A 34 10.78 -4.26 -0.27
C HIS A 34 10.24 -2.83 -0.25
N LEU A 35 9.08 -2.58 -0.85
CA LEU A 35 8.42 -1.28 -0.79
C LEU A 35 8.06 -0.89 0.64
N GLU A 36 7.49 -1.80 1.44
CA GLU A 36 7.19 -1.59 2.86
C GLU A 36 8.44 -1.17 3.64
N GLN A 37 9.53 -1.93 3.51
CA GLN A 37 10.81 -1.60 4.16
C GLN A 37 11.31 -0.21 3.73
N THR A 38 11.29 0.08 2.42
CA THR A 38 11.72 1.37 1.87
C THR A 38 10.89 2.53 2.44
N LEU A 39 9.57 2.35 2.57
CA LEU A 39 8.68 3.37 3.13
C LEU A 39 8.92 3.57 4.64
N GLN A 40 9.19 2.51 5.39
CA GLN A 40 9.52 2.59 6.82
C GLN A 40 10.84 3.31 7.06
N GLU A 41 11.85 3.07 6.22
CA GLU A 41 13.12 3.80 6.25
C GLU A 41 12.89 5.28 5.90
N ARG A 42 12.17 5.57 4.81
CA ARG A 42 11.83 6.93 4.40
C ARG A 42 11.00 7.69 5.43
N LEU A 43 10.13 7.01 6.18
CA LEU A 43 9.37 7.66 7.25
C LEU A 43 10.30 8.25 8.33
N LYS A 44 11.46 7.62 8.57
CA LYS A 44 12.45 8.05 9.56
C LYS A 44 13.46 9.05 8.99
N SER A 45 13.86 8.87 7.73
CA SER A 45 15.04 9.54 7.19
C SER A 45 14.85 10.15 5.79
N ALA A 46 13.62 10.34 5.31
CA ALA A 46 13.41 10.90 3.98
C ALA A 46 14.00 12.33 3.87
N PRO A 47 14.77 12.61 2.81
CA PRO A 47 15.30 13.95 2.56
C PRO A 47 14.18 14.99 2.47
N GLU A 48 14.48 16.18 2.97
CA GLU A 48 13.61 17.35 2.85
C GLU A 48 13.35 17.66 1.36
N GLY A 49 12.09 17.90 1.01
CA GLY A 49 11.67 18.11 -0.37
C GLY A 49 11.42 16.84 -1.21
N SER A 50 11.71 15.64 -0.69
CA SER A 50 11.34 14.41 -1.41
C SER A 50 9.81 14.21 -1.46
N TYR A 51 9.32 13.64 -2.56
CA TYR A 51 7.88 13.43 -2.75
C TYR A 51 7.27 12.54 -1.66
N THR A 52 7.96 11.47 -1.27
CA THR A 52 7.51 10.59 -0.18
C THR A 52 7.45 11.32 1.17
N LYS A 53 8.39 12.22 1.47
CA LYS A 53 8.33 13.05 2.68
C LYS A 53 7.09 13.96 2.66
N ARG A 54 6.81 14.60 1.52
CA ARG A 54 5.62 15.43 1.33
C ARG A 54 4.32 14.64 1.57
N LEU A 55 4.25 13.40 1.09
CA LEU A 55 3.09 12.52 1.33
C LEU A 55 2.92 12.14 2.81
N PHE A 56 4.02 11.99 3.56
CA PHE A 56 3.94 11.73 4.99
C PHE A 56 3.50 12.95 5.79
N ASP A 57 3.91 14.15 5.37
CA ASP A 57 3.63 15.39 6.09
C ASP A 57 2.26 15.98 5.74
N ASP A 58 1.81 15.83 4.49
CA ASP A 58 0.54 16.37 3.99
C ASP A 58 -0.54 15.27 3.88
N GLU A 59 -1.39 15.20 4.90
CA GLU A 59 -2.50 14.24 4.95
C GLU A 59 -3.56 14.47 3.89
N GLN A 60 -3.78 15.73 3.51
CA GLN A 60 -4.78 16.09 2.52
C GLN A 60 -4.30 15.65 1.14
N LEU A 61 -3.04 15.92 0.80
CA LEU A 61 -2.42 15.44 -0.43
C LEU A 61 -2.48 13.92 -0.56
N LEU A 62 -2.07 13.19 0.49
CA LEU A 62 -2.08 11.73 0.46
C LEU A 62 -3.50 11.17 0.27
N ARG A 63 -4.48 11.77 0.95
CA ARG A 63 -5.89 11.42 0.80
C ARG A 63 -6.38 11.68 -0.62
N ASP A 64 -6.06 12.83 -1.19
CA ASP A 64 -6.55 13.25 -2.50
C ASP A 64 -5.93 12.39 -3.61
N LYS A 65 -4.62 12.09 -3.52
CA LYS A 65 -3.97 11.11 -4.40
C LYS A 65 -4.63 9.73 -4.30
N LEU A 66 -4.89 9.23 -3.09
CA LEU A 66 -5.53 7.92 -2.92
C LEU A 66 -6.94 7.84 -3.52
N VAL A 67 -7.69 8.96 -3.52
CA VAL A 67 -9.01 9.02 -4.17
C VAL A 67 -8.88 9.13 -5.69
N GLU A 68 -7.92 9.92 -6.18
CA GLU A 68 -7.59 10.07 -7.60
C GLU A 68 -7.23 8.71 -8.21
N GLU A 69 -6.20 8.02 -7.70
CA GLU A 69 -5.77 6.73 -8.29
C GLU A 69 -6.85 5.64 -8.17
N ALA A 70 -7.67 5.69 -7.12
CA ALA A 70 -8.77 4.74 -6.97
C ALA A 70 -9.88 4.98 -8.00
N GLN A 71 -10.07 6.24 -8.43
CA GLN A 71 -10.98 6.59 -9.51
C GLN A 71 -10.38 6.18 -10.86
N GLU A 72 -9.12 6.53 -11.12
CA GLU A 72 -8.40 6.16 -12.35
C GLU A 72 -8.39 4.64 -12.54
N LEU A 73 -8.10 3.87 -11.49
CA LEU A 73 -8.20 2.41 -11.50
C LEU A 73 -9.63 1.90 -11.82
N SER A 74 -10.66 2.62 -11.39
CA SER A 74 -12.05 2.24 -11.65
C SER A 74 -12.51 2.52 -13.09
N GLU A 75 -11.82 3.46 -13.77
CA GLU A 75 -12.11 3.90 -15.13
C GLU A 75 -11.20 3.21 -16.16
N ALA A 76 -10.02 2.75 -15.74
CA ALA A 76 -9.04 2.07 -16.57
C ALA A 76 -9.62 0.84 -17.27
N THR A 77 -9.37 0.72 -18.57
CA THR A 77 -9.90 -0.37 -19.39
C THR A 77 -8.82 -1.27 -19.93
N GLU A 78 -7.66 -0.71 -20.29
CA GLU A 78 -6.57 -1.47 -20.90
C GLU A 78 -5.72 -2.15 -19.84
N LYS A 79 -5.20 -3.35 -20.15
CA LYS A 79 -4.47 -4.17 -19.17
C LYS A 79 -3.30 -3.42 -18.53
N ASP A 80 -2.53 -2.70 -19.34
CA ASP A 80 -1.33 -2.00 -18.88
C ASP A 80 -1.70 -0.75 -18.05
N GLU A 81 -2.79 -0.09 -18.40
CA GLU A 81 -3.37 1.03 -17.65
C GLU A 81 -3.86 0.55 -16.27
N VAL A 82 -4.69 -0.50 -16.24
CA VAL A 82 -5.16 -1.13 -14.99
C VAL A 82 -3.99 -1.55 -14.09
N ALA A 83 -2.91 -2.05 -14.67
CA ALA A 83 -1.72 -2.43 -13.91
C ALA A 83 -0.98 -1.21 -13.31
N GLY A 84 -0.89 -0.12 -14.06
CA GLY A 84 -0.33 1.16 -13.59
C GLY A 84 -1.13 1.73 -12.43
N GLU A 85 -2.44 1.92 -12.64
CA GLU A 85 -3.32 2.49 -11.62
C GLU A 85 -3.41 1.64 -10.37
N LEU A 86 -3.39 0.30 -10.51
CA LEU A 86 -3.32 -0.60 -9.37
C LEU A 86 -2.01 -0.42 -8.59
N ALA A 87 -0.88 -0.24 -9.29
CA ALA A 87 0.40 -0.01 -8.64
C ALA A 87 0.40 1.31 -7.85
N ASP A 88 -0.20 2.37 -8.39
CA ASP A 88 -0.29 3.67 -7.73
C ASP A 88 -1.23 3.64 -6.53
N VAL A 89 -2.41 3.00 -6.64
CA VAL A 89 -3.30 2.72 -5.50
C VAL A 89 -2.55 1.96 -4.40
N LEU A 90 -1.82 0.90 -4.74
CA LEU A 90 -1.05 0.13 -3.77
C LEU A 90 0.04 0.98 -3.12
N TYR A 91 0.74 1.82 -3.89
CA TYR A 91 1.78 2.70 -3.37
C TYR A 91 1.21 3.67 -2.31
N PHE A 92 0.18 4.46 -2.64
CA PHE A 92 -0.38 5.42 -1.70
C PHE A 92 -1.06 4.75 -0.51
N ALA A 93 -1.70 3.59 -0.72
CA ALA A 93 -2.25 2.79 0.37
C ALA A 93 -1.15 2.33 1.35
N MET A 94 0.00 1.91 0.83
CA MET A 94 1.16 1.50 1.64
C MET A 94 1.83 2.68 2.34
N VAL A 95 1.91 3.86 1.73
CA VAL A 95 2.36 5.09 2.41
C VAL A 95 1.43 5.39 3.59
N ARG A 96 0.11 5.34 3.37
CA ARG A 96 -0.90 5.57 4.42
C ARG A 96 -0.86 4.51 5.52
N ALA A 97 -0.62 3.25 5.19
CA ALA A 97 -0.47 2.16 6.15
C ALA A 97 0.79 2.36 7.00
N THR A 98 1.93 2.63 6.35
CA THR A 98 3.23 2.88 7.00
C THR A 98 3.15 4.04 7.98
N LYS A 99 2.54 5.17 7.58
CA LYS A 99 2.33 6.32 8.48
C LYS A 99 1.51 5.97 9.73
N ALA A 100 0.58 5.01 9.61
CA ALA A 100 -0.24 4.55 10.73
C ALA A 100 0.34 3.35 11.50
N GLY A 101 1.57 2.91 11.17
CA GLY A 101 2.17 1.74 11.79
C GLY A 101 1.48 0.42 11.44
N VAL A 102 0.76 0.37 10.31
CA VAL A 102 0.09 -0.84 9.82
C VAL A 102 0.95 -1.49 8.75
N SER A 103 1.22 -2.79 8.90
CA SER A 103 1.99 -3.59 7.94
C SER A 103 1.11 -4.21 6.86
N ILE A 104 1.73 -4.68 5.78
CA ILE A 104 1.03 -5.47 4.75
C ILE A 104 0.51 -6.80 5.32
N ASP A 105 1.18 -7.36 6.34
CA ASP A 105 0.70 -8.57 7.03
C ASP A 105 -0.59 -8.32 7.80
N ASP A 106 -0.74 -7.14 8.41
CA ASP A 106 -1.99 -6.77 9.09
C ASP A 106 -3.14 -6.70 8.09
N ALA A 107 -2.88 -6.16 6.88
CA ALA A 107 -3.85 -6.10 5.81
C ALA A 107 -4.21 -7.52 5.29
N VAL A 108 -3.22 -8.39 5.09
CA VAL A 108 -3.44 -9.79 4.67
C VAL A 108 -4.21 -10.57 5.73
N ALA A 109 -3.85 -10.43 7.01
CA ALA A 109 -4.55 -11.08 8.12
C ALA A 109 -6.02 -10.64 8.19
N GLU A 110 -6.30 -9.35 7.92
CA GLU A 110 -7.66 -8.84 7.84
C GLU A 110 -8.43 -9.40 6.63
N LEU A 111 -7.78 -9.57 5.47
CA LEU A 111 -8.38 -10.22 4.31
C LEU A 111 -8.72 -11.69 4.60
N ASP A 112 -7.81 -12.44 5.19
CA ASP A 112 -8.02 -13.84 5.61
C ASP A 112 -9.14 -13.96 6.64
N ARG A 113 -9.24 -13.01 7.57
CA ARG A 113 -10.34 -12.99 8.53
C ARG A 113 -11.69 -12.78 7.84
N ARG A 114 -11.75 -11.99 6.76
CA ARG A 114 -12.98 -11.73 6.00
C ARG A 114 -13.40 -12.93 5.16
N THR A 115 -12.45 -13.67 4.57
CA THR A 115 -12.77 -14.87 3.77
C THR A 115 -13.39 -15.98 4.62
N ARG A 116 -13.03 -16.06 5.90
CA ARG A 116 -13.59 -17.01 6.87
C ARG A 116 -15.02 -16.69 7.33
N LYS A 117 -15.57 -15.52 7.02
CA LYS A 117 -16.93 -15.15 7.40
C LYS A 117 -17.95 -15.75 6.43
N VAL A 118 -18.88 -16.54 6.97
CA VAL A 118 -20.00 -17.13 6.20
C VAL A 118 -21.04 -16.08 5.81
N THR A 119 -21.25 -15.05 6.64
CA THR A 119 -22.15 -13.94 6.36
C THR A 119 -21.37 -12.70 5.91
N ARG A 120 -21.74 -12.17 4.73
CA ARG A 120 -21.13 -10.95 4.17
C ARG A 120 -22.00 -9.75 4.51
N ARG A 121 -21.37 -8.61 4.80
CA ARG A 121 -22.07 -7.32 4.88
C ARG A 121 -22.71 -6.99 3.51
N PRO A 122 -23.85 -6.30 3.47
CA PRO A 122 -24.36 -5.73 2.23
C PRO A 122 -23.26 -4.89 1.58
N GLY A 123 -22.96 -5.17 0.32
CA GLY A 123 -21.85 -4.56 -0.43
C GLY A 123 -22.20 -3.19 -1.01
N ASP A 124 -23.27 -2.56 -0.52
CA ASP A 124 -23.84 -1.36 -1.13
C ASP A 124 -22.90 -0.17 -1.01
N SER A 125 -22.75 0.54 -2.12
CA SER A 125 -22.03 1.81 -2.13
C SER A 125 -22.79 2.83 -1.29
N LYS A 126 -22.05 3.59 -0.49
CA LYS A 126 -22.63 4.65 0.33
C LYS A 126 -22.65 5.92 -0.49
N ALA A 127 -23.82 6.37 -0.94
CA ALA A 127 -23.97 7.54 -1.81
C ALA A 127 -23.22 8.79 -1.30
N PHE A 128 -23.25 9.05 0.02
CA PHE A 128 -22.52 10.18 0.61
C PHE A 128 -20.99 10.07 0.47
N ARG A 129 -20.43 8.84 0.42
CA ARG A 129 -19.00 8.60 0.21
C ARG A 129 -18.62 8.84 -1.25
N ILE A 130 -19.48 8.43 -2.18
CA ILE A 130 -19.29 8.69 -3.61
C ILE A 130 -19.34 10.20 -3.88
N ALA A 131 -20.34 10.91 -3.34
CA ALA A 131 -20.44 12.36 -3.48
C ALA A 131 -19.21 13.08 -2.91
N ALA A 132 -18.70 12.65 -1.75
CA ALA A 132 -17.48 13.20 -1.18
C ALA A 132 -16.23 12.89 -2.02
N GLY A 133 -16.16 11.72 -2.65
CA GLY A 133 -15.12 11.36 -3.62
C GLY A 133 -15.14 12.29 -4.83
N ASN A 134 -16.30 12.43 -5.47
CA ASN A 134 -16.50 13.29 -6.64
C ASN A 134 -16.15 14.75 -6.35
N ALA A 135 -16.46 15.26 -5.15
CA ALA A 135 -16.10 16.62 -4.76
C ALA A 135 -14.60 16.86 -4.58
N ILE A 136 -13.80 15.80 -4.39
CA ILE A 136 -12.33 15.89 -4.37
C ILE A 136 -11.81 15.94 -5.80
N LEU A 137 -12.32 15.05 -6.65
CA LEU A 137 -11.95 14.95 -8.05
C LEU A 137 -12.28 16.26 -8.80
N SER A 138 -13.43 16.87 -8.52
CA SER A 138 -13.89 18.11 -9.17
C SER A 138 -13.15 19.38 -8.72
N LYS A 139 -12.30 19.34 -7.69
CA LYS A 139 -11.53 20.53 -7.23
C LYS A 139 -10.29 20.81 -8.07
N LYS A 140 -9.97 19.94 -9.02
CA LYS A 140 -8.76 19.98 -9.83
C LYS A 140 -9.03 20.41 -11.29
N GLU A 141 -10.29 20.66 -11.66
CA GLU A 141 -10.69 21.33 -12.90
C GLU A 141 -10.64 22.86 -12.78
#